data_AF-A0A975SMU1-F1
#
_entry.id   AF-A0A975SMU1-F1
#
_cell.length_a   1.000
_cell.length_b   1.000
_cell.length_c   1.000
_cell.angle_alpha   90.00
_cell.angle_beta   90.00
_cell.angle_gamma   90.00
#
_symmetry.space_group_name_H-M   'P 1'
#
loop_
_entity.id
_entity.type
_entity.pdbx_description
1 polymer ?
#
loop_
_entity_poly.entity_id
_entity_poly.type
_entity_poly.pdbx_seq_one_letter_code
_entity_poly.pdbx_strand_id
1 'polypeptide(L)' 'MVLAHGDTHVMRIDHPLRFREGPRRGQPLANFTRVETYGSPFMGWISGQIDPRDPALFHFAAHPWPKVPLLP' A
#
# COMPACT_ATOMS: atom_id res chain seq x y z
N MET A 1 -6.85 -9.02 -2.71
CA MET A 1 -5.70 -9.16 -3.61
C MET A 1 -4.71 -8.05 -3.28
N VAL A 2 -3.43 -8.38 -3.24
CA VAL A 2 -2.37 -7.44 -2.89
C VAL A 2 -1.32 -7.45 -4.00
N LEU A 3 -0.92 -6.27 -4.47
CA LEU A 3 0.25 -6.08 -5.33
C LEU A 3 1.37 -5.45 -4.50
N ALA A 4 2.46 -6.17 -4.31
CA ALA A 4 3.65 -5.67 -3.63
C ALA A 4 4.77 -5.40 -4.64
N HIS A 5 5.36 -4.19 -4.63
CA HIS A 5 6.57 -3.87 -5.40
C HIS A 5 7.42 -2.78 -4.71
N GLY A 6 8.62 -2.49 -5.21
CA GLY A 6 9.55 -1.57 -4.54
C GLY A 6 10.52 -0.82 -5.46
N ASP A 7 10.30 -0.88 -6.78
CA ASP A 7 11.21 -0.30 -7.77
C ASP A 7 11.23 1.24 -7.74
N THR A 8 10.16 1.86 -7.25
CA THR A 8 10.00 3.33 -7.22
C THR A 8 10.71 4.02 -6.06
N HIS A 9 11.17 3.27 -5.05
CA HIS A 9 11.71 3.80 -3.79
C HIS A 9 10.75 4.71 -3.00
N VAL A 10 9.46 4.71 -3.34
CA VAL A 10 8.43 5.50 -2.65
C VAL A 10 7.56 4.57 -1.82
N MET A 11 7.31 4.93 -0.56
CA MET A 11 6.31 4.24 0.25
C MET A 11 4.90 4.65 -0.16
N ARG A 12 4.06 3.68 -0.52
CA ARG A 12 2.62 3.89 -0.79
C ARG A 12 1.79 2.70 -0.33
N ILE A 13 0.62 2.99 0.21
CA ILE A 13 -0.44 2.02 0.47
C ILE A 13 -1.72 2.63 -0.10
N ASP A 14 -2.20 2.14 -1.23
CA ASP A 14 -3.35 2.73 -1.92
C ASP A 14 -4.17 1.72 -2.76
N HIS A 15 -5.25 2.22 -3.37
CA HIS A 15 -6.19 1.45 -4.18
C HIS A 15 -6.25 2.04 -5.60
N PRO A 16 -5.20 1.85 -6.43
CA PRO A 16 -5.03 2.62 -7.66
C PRO A 16 -5.87 2.09 -8.82
N LEU A 17 -6.24 0.80 -8.79
CA LEU A 17 -6.94 0.17 -9.90
C LEU A 17 -8.40 0.58 -9.94
N ARG A 18 -8.87 0.92 -11.14
CA ARG A 18 -10.25 1.30 -11.43
C ARG A 18 -10.78 0.46 -12.58
N PHE A 19 -12.08 0.20 -12.59
CA PHE A 19 -12.72 -0.44 -13.73
C PHE A 19 -12.56 0.44 -14.98
N ARG A 20 -11.94 -0.09 -16.03
CA ARG A 20 -11.72 0.65 -17.29
C ARG A 20 -13.02 0.85 -18.08
N GLU A 21 -13.89 -0.17 -18.04
CA GLU A 21 -15.07 -0.30 -18.89
C GLU A 21 -16.24 -0.91 -18.10
N GLY A 22 -17.44 -0.91 -18.70
CA GLY A 22 -18.66 -1.47 -18.13
C GLY A 22 -19.38 -0.58 -17.12
N PRO A 23 -20.42 -1.10 -16.44
CA PRO A 23 -21.30 -0.31 -15.56
C PRO A 23 -20.60 0.33 -14.36
N ARG A 24 -19.43 -0.18 -13.98
CA ARG A 24 -18.62 0.33 -12.86
C ARG A 24 -17.46 1.21 -13.30
N ARG A 25 -17.42 1.64 -14.56
CA ARG A 25 -16.31 2.43 -15.13
C ARG A 25 -15.91 3.58 -14.20
N GLY A 26 -14.61 3.69 -13.93
CA GLY A 26 -14.03 4.70 -13.05
C GLY A 26 -14.15 4.41 -11.55
N GLN A 27 -14.99 3.46 -11.13
CA GLN A 27 -15.04 3.04 -9.73
C GLN A 27 -13.77 2.26 -9.35
N PRO A 28 -13.28 2.39 -8.10
CA PRO A 28 -12.16 1.59 -7.61
C PRO A 28 -12.48 0.08 -7.65
N LEU A 29 -11.46 -0.73 -7.93
CA LEU A 29 -11.54 -2.18 -7.79
C LEU A 29 -11.51 -2.53 -6.29
N ALA A 30 -12.62 -3.02 -5.77
CA ALA A 30 -12.71 -3.44 -4.37
C ALA A 30 -11.72 -4.57 -4.06
N ASN A 31 -11.26 -4.62 -2.80
CA ASN A 31 -10.35 -5.64 -2.27
C ASN A 31 -9.02 -5.75 -3.04
N PHE A 32 -8.57 -4.67 -3.69
CA PHE A 32 -7.25 -4.57 -4.30
C PHE A 32 -6.43 -3.47 -3.64
N THR A 33 -5.32 -3.85 -3.01
CA THR A 33 -4.38 -2.90 -2.39
C THR A 33 -3.02 -3.02 -3.06
N ARG A 34 -2.44 -1.88 -3.42
CA ARG A 34 -1.03 -1.79 -3.80
C ARG A 34 -0.21 -1.40 -2.56
N VAL A 35 0.91 -2.07 -2.41
CA VAL A 35 1.91 -1.81 -1.37
C VAL A 35 3.25 -1.56 -2.06
N GLU A 36 3.76 -0.34 -1.93
CA GLU A 36 5.10 0.06 -2.37
C GLU A 36 5.97 0.26 -1.12
N THR A 37 7.11 -0.44 -1.04
CA THR A 37 8.02 -0.32 0.11
C THR A 37 8.97 0.87 -0.05
N TYR A 38 9.57 1.28 1.07
CA TYR A 38 10.65 2.25 1.11
C TYR A 38 11.85 1.78 0.28
N GLY A 39 12.57 2.74 -0.30
CA GLY A 39 13.86 2.53 -0.95
C GLY A 39 14.75 3.75 -0.80
N SER A 40 16.05 3.56 -1.05
CA SER A 40 17.09 4.58 -0.82
C SER A 40 16.74 5.93 -1.46
N PRO A 41 16.96 7.07 -0.76
CA PRO A 41 17.63 7.21 0.54
C PRO A 41 16.70 7.01 1.76
N PHE A 42 15.40 6.84 1.55
CA PHE A 42 14.44 6.66 2.62
C PHE A 42 14.41 5.20 3.06
N MET A 43 14.41 4.96 4.36
CA MET A 43 14.38 3.62 4.92
C MET A 43 13.07 3.43 5.68
N GLY A 44 12.69 2.17 5.88
CA GLY A 44 11.48 1.80 6.56
C GLY A 44 10.99 0.43 6.11
N TRP A 45 9.84 0.03 6.62
CA TRP A 45 9.21 -1.24 6.29
C TRP A 45 7.70 -1.13 6.41
N ILE A 46 6.98 -2.09 5.87
CA ILE A 46 5.52 -2.16 5.96
C ILE A 46 5.16 -3.48 6.66
N SER A 47 4.33 -3.39 7.71
CA SER A 47 3.71 -4.57 8.31
C SER A 47 2.40 -4.88 7.61
N GLY A 48 2.18 -6.14 7.24
CA GLY A 48 0.89 -6.65 6.79
C GLY A 48 0.29 -7.60 7.83
N GLN A 49 -1.00 -7.45 8.12
CA GLN A 49 -1.78 -8.37 8.95
C GLN A 49 -2.96 -8.92 8.15
N ILE A 50 -3.29 -10.18 8.41
CA ILE A 50 -4.44 -10.87 7.80
C ILE A 50 -5.40 -11.24 8.93
N ASP A 51 -6.60 -10.68 8.94
CA ASP A 51 -7.67 -11.06 9.87
C ASP A 51 -8.88 -11.60 9.10
N PRO A 52 -9.10 -12.93 9.09
CA PRO A 52 -10.25 -13.54 8.41
C PRO A 52 -11.61 -13.14 8.98
N ARG A 53 -11.66 -12.49 10.15
CA ARG A 53 -12.91 -12.03 10.80
C ARG A 53 -13.26 -10.60 10.40
N ASP A 54 -12.32 -9.86 9.82
CA ASP A 54 -12.56 -8.52 9.28
C ASP A 54 -12.89 -8.63 7.77
N PRO A 55 -14.01 -8.05 7.30
CA PRO A 55 -14.33 -8.01 5.87
C PRO A 55 -13.25 -7.40 4.98
N ALA A 56 -12.38 -6.53 5.51
CA ALA A 56 -11.25 -5.95 4.79
C ALA A 56 -10.12 -6.97 4.54
N LEU A 57 -10.02 -8.04 5.35
CA LEU A 57 -9.02 -9.11 5.36
C LEU A 57 -7.57 -8.66 5.57
N PHE A 58 -7.08 -7.67 4.81
CA PHE A 58 -5.71 -7.18 4.85
C PHE A 58 -5.62 -5.81 5.52
N HIS A 59 -4.69 -5.68 6.45
CA HIS A 59 -4.36 -4.42 7.11
C HIS A 59 -2.87 -4.12 6.95
N PHE A 60 -2.53 -2.90 6.55
CA PHE A 60 -1.16 -2.48 6.33
C PHE A 60 -0.82 -1.25 7.16
N ALA A 61 0.39 -1.23 7.72
CA ALA A 61 0.93 -0.05 8.39
C ALA A 61 2.38 0.20 7.94
N ALA A 62 2.68 1.45 7.63
CA ALA A 62 4.01 1.89 7.23
C ALA A 62 4.83 2.33 8.45
N HIS A 63 6.10 1.91 8.48
CA HIS A 63 7.04 2.16 9.56
C HIS A 63 8.31 2.82 8.99
N PRO A 64 8.38 4.17 8.98
CA PRO A 64 9.55 4.87 8.46
C PRO A 64 10.77 4.71 9.38
N TRP A 65 11.97 4.80 8.79
CA TRP A 65 13.25 4.82 9.49
C TRP A 65 14.17 5.96 8.97
N PRO A 66 14.76 6.77 9.87
CA PRO A 66 14.44 6.84 11.30
C PRO A 66 12.98 7.27 11.53
N LYS A 67 12.39 6.84 12.66
CA LYS A 67 10.98 7.14 13.00
C LYS A 67 10.69 8.64 13.11
N VAL A 68 11.73 9.44 13.31
CA VAL A 68 11.72 10.89 13.36
C VAL A 68 12.57 11.38 12.19
N PRO A 69 12.08 12.31 11.35
CA PRO A 69 12.95 12.95 10.36
C PRO A 69 14.17 13.51 11.08
N LEU A 70 15.37 13.21 10.60
CA LEU A 70 16.53 14.00 11.00
C LEU A 70 16.18 15.45 10.62
N LEU A 71 16.19 16.34 11.61
CA LEU A 71 15.97 17.77 11.39
C LEU A 71 16.88 18.26 10.24
N PRO A 72 16.43 19.23 9.44
CA PRO A 72 17.10 19.65 8.20
C PRO A 72 18.56 20.06 8.39
#